data_AF-A0A537T9S9-F1
#
_entry.id   AF-A0A537T9S9-F1
#
_cell.length_a   1.000
_cell.length_b   1.000
_cell.length_c   1.000
_cell.angle_alpha   90.00
_cell.angle_beta   90.00
_cell.angle_gamma   90.00
#
_symmetry.space_group_name_H-M   'P 1'
#
loop_
_entity.id
_entity.type
_entity.pdbx_description
1 polymer ?
#
loop_
_entity_poly.entity_id
_entity_poly.type
_entity_poly.pdbx_seq_one_letter_code
_entity_poly.pdbx_strand_id
1 'polypeptide(L)'
;MMRKTSLLLLGAAAGVAVTLIATPPRIVLDGARAQAAAADTYRQLSLFGDVFERVRADYVEKPDDSKLIESAINGMLAGLDPHSSYMDSKSF
;
A
#
# COMPACT_ATOMS: atom_id res chain seq x y z
N MET A 1 38.50 40.64 -2.14
CA MET A 1 37.26 40.02 -2.66
C MET A 1 36.74 38.83 -1.83
N MET A 2 37.54 38.19 -0.98
CA MET A 2 37.15 36.98 -0.19
C MET A 2 36.26 37.18 1.05
N ARG A 3 36.00 38.43 1.48
CA ARG A 3 35.19 38.69 2.68
C ARG A 3 33.68 38.62 2.44
N LYS A 4 33.24 38.87 1.20
CA LYS A 4 31.82 38.85 0.82
C LYS A 4 31.30 37.43 0.57
N THR A 5 32.18 36.51 0.15
CA THR A 5 31.84 35.11 -0.11
C THR A 5 31.66 34.30 1.18
N SER A 6 32.40 34.60 2.25
CA SER A 6 32.19 33.98 3.57
C SER A 6 30.84 34.35 4.20
N LEU A 7 30.39 35.59 4.03
CA LEU A 7 29.07 36.02 4.53
C LEU A 7 27.91 35.35 3.77
N LEU A 8 28.07 35.13 2.45
CA LEU A 8 27.09 34.40 1.64
C LEU A 8 27.03 32.90 2.01
N LEU A 9 28.18 32.26 2.26
CA LEU A 9 28.24 30.86 2.68
C LEU A 9 27.65 30.65 4.09
N LEU A 10 27.91 31.58 5.02
CA LEU A 10 27.36 31.52 6.38
C LEU A 10 25.83 31.71 6.39
N GLY A 11 25.32 32.64 5.57
CA GLY A 11 23.88 32.85 5.40
C GLY A 11 23.17 31.64 4.78
N ALA A 12 23.80 30.98 3.81
CA ALA A 12 23.26 29.75 3.22
C ALA A 12 23.17 28.60 4.23
N ALA A 13 24.21 28.41 5.06
CA ALA A 13 24.21 27.38 6.10
C ALA A 13 23.16 27.63 7.19
N ALA A 14 22.99 28.89 7.62
CA ALA A 14 21.96 29.27 8.59
C ALA A 14 20.54 29.08 8.03
N GLY A 15 20.32 29.37 6.75
CA GLY A 15 19.03 29.14 6.08
C GLY A 15 18.62 27.67 6.06
N VAL A 16 19.56 26.76 5.77
CA VAL A 16 19.31 25.30 5.78
C VAL A 16 19.01 24.77 7.18
N ALA A 17 19.71 25.28 8.20
CA ALA A 17 19.46 24.88 9.59
C ALA A 17 18.05 25.29 10.07
N VAL A 18 17.60 26.51 9.71
CA VAL A 18 16.27 27.00 10.09
C VAL A 18 15.16 26.25 9.36
N THR A 19 15.33 25.91 8.07
CA THR A 19 14.32 25.13 7.34
C THR A 19 14.20 23.71 7.90
N LEU A 20 15.31 23.05 8.26
CA LEU A 20 15.30 21.72 8.86
C LEU A 20 14.63 21.66 10.25
N ILE A 21 14.71 22.74 11.03
CA ILE A 21 14.11 22.81 12.38
C ILE A 21 12.65 23.30 12.34
N ALA A 22 12.33 24.27 11.48
CA ALA A 22 11.01 24.90 11.44
C ALA A 22 9.99 24.13 10.57
N THR A 23 10.43 23.28 9.65
CA THR A 23 9.50 22.39 8.92
C THR A 23 9.33 21.07 9.65
N PRO A 24 8.10 20.67 10.01
CA PRO A 24 7.87 19.32 10.51
C PRO A 24 8.33 18.33 9.43
N PRO A 25 8.91 17.16 9.78
CA PRO A 25 9.52 16.24 8.84
C PRO A 25 8.44 15.47 8.08
N ARG A 26 7.57 16.17 7.36
CA ARG A 26 6.44 15.60 6.62
C ARG A 26 6.95 14.63 5.56
N ILE A 27 8.09 14.92 4.95
CA ILE A 27 8.71 14.07 3.91
C ILE A 27 9.14 12.70 4.48
N VAL A 28 9.72 12.67 5.69
CA VAL A 28 10.14 11.40 6.33
C VAL A 28 8.95 10.67 6.95
N LEU A 29 8.02 11.40 7.56
CA LEU A 29 6.82 10.80 8.16
C LEU A 29 5.83 10.25 7.13
N ASP A 30 5.63 10.94 6.01
CA ASP A 30 4.71 10.48 4.95
C ASP A 30 5.31 9.31 4.16
N GLY A 31 6.62 9.30 3.94
CA GLY A 31 7.32 8.12 3.40
C GLY A 31 7.20 6.91 4.32
N ALA A 32 7.39 7.08 5.63
CA ALA A 32 7.22 6.01 6.61
C ALA A 32 5.77 5.49 6.70
N ARG A 33 4.77 6.37 6.58
CA ARG A 33 3.35 5.98 6.54
C ARG A 33 2.98 5.20 5.29
N ALA A 34 3.45 5.64 4.12
CA ALA A 34 3.21 4.91 2.86
C ALA A 34 3.84 3.52 2.89
N GLN A 35 5.06 3.40 3.43
CA GLN A 35 5.74 2.11 3.62
C GLN A 35 4.97 1.19 4.57
N ALA A 36 4.46 1.72 5.69
CA ALA A 36 3.69 0.95 6.67
C ALA A 36 2.36 0.45 6.09
N ALA A 37 1.64 1.31 5.36
CA ALA A 37 0.39 0.93 4.69
C ALA A 37 0.61 -0.16 3.63
N ALA A 38 1.67 -0.05 2.83
CA ALA A 38 2.02 -1.09 1.87
C ALA A 38 2.35 -2.42 2.57
N ALA A 39 3.11 -2.37 3.68
CA ALA A 39 3.41 -3.56 4.48
C ALA A 39 2.15 -4.22 5.05
N ASP A 40 1.15 -3.43 5.46
CA ASP A 40 -0.15 -3.95 5.89
C ASP A 40 -0.91 -4.64 4.76
N THR A 41 -0.94 -4.06 3.56
CA THR A 41 -1.59 -4.67 2.39
C THR A 41 -0.94 -6.01 2.03
N TYR A 42 0.39 -6.10 2.01
CA TYR A 42 1.08 -7.36 1.74
C TYR A 42 0.79 -8.44 2.78
N ARG A 43 0.71 -8.07 4.07
CA ARG A 43 0.30 -9.01 5.14
C ARG A 43 -1.11 -9.55 4.91
N GLN A 44 -2.06 -8.68 4.55
CA GLN A 44 -3.44 -9.08 4.26
C GLN A 44 -3.52 -10.00 3.04
N LEU A 45 -2.74 -9.72 1.99
CA LEU A 45 -2.68 -10.58 0.81
C LEU A 45 -2.05 -11.95 1.11
N SER A 46 -1.03 -11.99 1.99
CA SER A 46 -0.46 -13.26 2.48
C SER A 46 -1.52 -14.08 3.21
N LEU A 47 -2.26 -13.45 4.12
CA LEU A 47 -3.33 -14.13 4.86
C LEU A 47 -4.42 -14.67 3.93
N PHE A 48 -4.81 -13.89 2.92
CA PHE A 48 -5.74 -14.36 1.90
C PHE A 48 -5.21 -15.60 1.16
N GLY A 49 -3.93 -15.56 0.75
CA GLY A 49 -3.25 -16.70 0.15
C GLY A 49 -3.26 -17.93 1.05
N ASP A 50 -2.89 -17.78 2.32
CA ASP A 50 -2.85 -18.88 3.29
C ASP A 50 -4.23 -19.55 3.46
N VAL A 51 -5.30 -18.75 3.51
CA VAL A 51 -6.67 -19.26 3.60
C VAL A 51 -7.07 -19.99 2.31
N PHE A 52 -6.75 -19.42 1.14
CA PHE A 52 -7.02 -20.04 -0.15
C PHE A 52 -6.32 -21.40 -0.29
N GLU A 53 -5.04 -21.47 0.08
CA GLU A 53 -4.25 -22.71 0.10
C GLU A 53 -4.87 -23.75 1.03
N ARG A 54 -5.25 -23.33 2.24
CA ARG A 54 -5.85 -24.22 3.23
C ARG A 54 -7.17 -24.81 2.76
N VAL A 55 -8.05 -24.00 2.16
CA VAL A 55 -9.30 -24.49 1.59
C VAL A 55 -9.02 -25.49 0.48
N ARG A 56 -8.06 -25.22 -0.41
CA ARG A 56 -7.73 -26.16 -1.50
C ARG A 56 -7.15 -27.49 -1.01
N ALA A 57 -6.40 -27.48 0.09
CA ALA A 57 -5.74 -28.66 0.65
C ALA A 57 -6.65 -29.49 1.57
N ASP A 58 -7.45 -28.83 2.41
CA ASP A 58 -8.17 -29.48 3.52
C ASP A 58 -9.64 -29.76 3.19
N TYR A 59 -10.18 -29.24 2.08
CA TYR A 59 -11.59 -29.46 1.74
C TYR A 59 -11.85 -30.88 1.21
N VAL A 60 -13.03 -31.40 1.52
CA VAL A 60 -13.42 -32.80 1.25
C VAL A 60 -13.35 -33.14 -0.25
N GLU A 61 -13.71 -32.18 -1.10
CA GLU A 61 -13.64 -32.30 -2.56
C GLU A 61 -12.71 -31.22 -3.11
N LYS A 62 -11.85 -31.57 -4.07
CA LYS A 62 -10.93 -30.58 -4.65
C LYS A 62 -11.73 -29.45 -5.32
N PRO A 63 -11.65 -28.20 -4.82
CA PRO A 63 -12.39 -27.11 -5.42
C PRO A 63 -11.74 -26.66 -6.73
N ASP A 64 -12.53 -26.01 -7.59
CA ASP A 64 -12.03 -25.34 -8.79
C ASP A 64 -11.43 -23.98 -8.40
N ASP A 65 -10.14 -23.79 -8.68
CA ASP A 65 -9.39 -22.60 -8.28
C ASP A 65 -9.97 -21.32 -8.92
N SER A 66 -10.42 -21.38 -10.17
CA SER A 66 -11.02 -20.23 -10.87
C SER A 66 -12.31 -19.82 -10.19
N LYS A 67 -13.18 -20.80 -9.89
CA LYS A 67 -14.45 -20.55 -9.20
C LYS A 67 -14.26 -20.01 -7.78
N LEU A 68 -13.25 -20.49 -7.05
CA LEU A 68 -12.93 -19.96 -5.72
C LEU A 68 -12.51 -18.49 -5.77
N ILE A 69 -11.66 -18.14 -6.73
CA ILE A 69 -11.21 -16.75 -6.92
C ILE A 69 -12.38 -15.85 -7.35
N GLU A 70 -13.18 -16.27 -8.32
CA GLU A 70 -14.37 -15.54 -8.75
C GLU A 70 -15.36 -15.33 -7.60
N SER A 71 -15.57 -16.36 -6.77
CA SER A 71 -16.44 -16.28 -5.60
C SER A 71 -15.89 -15.30 -4.55
N ALA A 72 -14.57 -15.29 -4.34
CA ALA A 72 -13.93 -14.33 -3.44
C ALA A 72 -14.08 -12.88 -3.95
N ILE A 73 -13.91 -12.65 -5.25
CA ILE A 73 -14.12 -11.33 -5.86
C ILE A 73 -15.57 -10.88 -5.71
N ASN A 74 -16.54 -11.74 -6.05
CA ASN A 74 -17.95 -11.43 -5.90
C ASN A 74 -18.34 -11.18 -4.43
N GLY A 75 -17.76 -11.93 -3.48
CA GLY A 75 -17.95 -11.69 -2.05
C GLY A 75 -17.44 -10.31 -1.58
N MET A 76 -16.28 -9.88 -2.08
CA MET A 76 -15.76 -8.53 -1.81
C MET A 76 -16.67 -7.44 -2.39
N LEU A 77 -17.16 -7.62 -3.62
CA LEU A 77 -18.07 -6.67 -4.28
C LEU A 77 -19.42 -6.57 -3.57
N ALA A 78 -20.01 -7.70 -3.19
CA ALA A 78 -21.26 -7.75 -2.43
C ALA A 78 -21.15 -7.06 -1.07
N GLY A 79 -19.97 -7.07 -0.45
CA GLY A 79 -19.67 -6.34 0.78
C GLY A 79 -19.61 -4.82 0.60
N LEU A 80 -19.39 -4.32 -0.61
CA LEU A 80 -19.39 -2.89 -0.94
C LEU A 80 -20.79 -2.41 -1.37
N ASP A 81 -21.43 -3.15 -2.27
CA ASP A 81 -22.76 -2.85 -2.80
C ASP A 81 -23.43 -4.16 -3.28
N PRO A 82 -24.66 -4.48 -2.82
CA PRO A 82 -25.43 -5.64 -3.27
C PRO A 82 -25.63 -5.76 -4.79
N HIS A 83 -25.48 -4.67 -5.54
CA HIS A 83 -25.64 -4.65 -7.00
C HIS A 83 -24.32 -4.80 -7.77
N SER A 84 -23.18 -4.80 -7.09
CA SER A 84 -21.88 -4.98 -7.74
C SER A 84 -21.61 -6.46 -8.00
N SER A 85 -21.27 -6.79 -9.25
CA SER A 85 -20.86 -8.13 -9.67
C SER A 85 -19.63 -8.07 -10.55
N TYR A 86 -18.76 -9.08 -10.42
CA TYR A 86 -17.66 -9.32 -11.35
C TYR A 86 -18.22 -10.05 -12.58
N MET A 87 -17.78 -9.66 -13.79
CA MET A 87 -18.13 -10.34 -15.04
C MET A 87 -16.87 -10.90 -15.67
N ASP A 88 -16.87 -12.20 -15.97
CA ASP A 88 -15.79 -12.87 -16.68
C ASP A 88 -15.95 -12.72 -18.21
N SER A 89 -14.91 -13.09 -18.96
CA SER A 89 -14.92 -13.05 -20.42
C SER A 89 -15.80 -14.11 -21.09
N LYS A 90 -16.35 -15.07 -20.34
CA LYS A 90 -17.31 -16.08 -20.83
C LYS A 90 -18.76 -15.62 -20.68
N SER A 91 -18.98 -14.57 -19.89
CA SER A 91 -20.28 -13.95 -19.65
C SER A 91 -20.66 -12.92 -20.72
N PHE A 92 -19.87 -12.83 -21.80
CA PHE A 92 -20.03 -11.97 -22.97
C PHE A 92 -20.05 -12.82 -24.25
#